data_AF-A0AAX3EQM2-F1
#
_entry.id   AF-A0AAX3EQM2-F1
#
_cell.length_a   1.000
_cell.length_b   1.000
_cell.length_c   1.000
_cell.angle_alpha   90.00
_cell.angle_beta   90.00
_cell.angle_gamma   90.00
#
_symmetry.space_group_name_H-M   'P 1'
#
loop_
_entity.id
_entity.type
_entity.pdbx_description
1 polymer ?
#
loop_
_entity_poly.entity_id
_entity_poly.type
_entity_poly.pdbx_seq_one_letter_code
_entity_poly.pdbx_strand_id
1 'polypeptide(L)' 'MATRRRRHRGTAMDNVQLNTLVPQEDKDFFFSVADRMGVSTGEAMERLISHLREETAPDGLPTWFDRSELPEALPIAKAS' A
#
# COMPACT_ATOMS: atom_id res chain seq x y z
N MET A 1 -19.09 18.32 -10.70
CA MET A 1 -18.61 17.97 -9.34
C MET A 1 -19.29 16.67 -8.92
N ALA A 2 -18.60 15.53 -9.00
CA ALA A 2 -19.13 14.27 -8.49
C ALA A 2 -19.10 14.32 -6.96
N THR A 3 -20.22 13.98 -6.31
CA THR A 3 -20.30 13.87 -4.86
C THR A 3 -19.45 12.69 -4.39
N ARG A 4 -18.29 12.99 -3.81
CA ARG A 4 -17.37 11.99 -3.22
C ARG A 4 -18.14 11.16 -2.20
N ARG A 5 -18.12 9.83 -2.33
CA ARG A 5 -18.81 8.94 -1.38
C ARG A 5 -18.18 9.15 0.00
N ARG A 6 -18.94 9.69 0.93
CA ARG A 6 -18.46 9.93 2.29
C ARG A 6 -18.40 8.59 3.02
N ARG A 7 -17.25 8.29 3.64
CA ARG A 7 -17.09 7.13 4.52
C ARG A 7 -18.09 7.16 5.67
N HIS A 8 -18.44 5.99 6.17
CA HIS A 8 -19.14 5.89 7.44
C HIS A 8 -18.32 6.58 8.54
N ARG A 9 -19.01 7.28 9.43
CA ARG A 9 -18.38 7.97 10.55
C ARG A 9 -17.74 6.94 11.47
N GLY A 10 -16.50 7.18 11.89
CA GLY A 10 -15.76 6.30 12.80
C GLY A 10 -14.75 5.34 12.15
N THR A 11 -14.71 5.24 10.82
CA THR A 11 -13.83 4.28 10.11
C THR A 11 -12.33 4.67 10.11
N ALA A 12 -12.00 5.92 10.39
CA ALA A 12 -10.62 6.45 10.31
C ALA A 12 -10.06 6.89 11.68
N MET A 13 -10.60 6.36 12.78
CA MET A 13 -10.25 6.81 14.14
C MET A 13 -8.82 6.40 14.55
N ASP A 14 -8.29 5.32 13.98
CA ASP A 14 -7.01 4.72 14.37
C ASP A 14 -5.95 4.77 13.26
N ASN A 15 -6.09 5.72 12.32
CA ASN A 15 -5.15 5.83 11.20
C ASN A 15 -3.78 6.33 11.69
N VAL A 16 -2.73 5.58 11.36
CA VAL A 16 -1.33 6.00 11.54
C VAL A 16 -0.75 6.50 10.22
N GLN A 17 0.23 7.42 10.28
CA GLN A 17 0.87 7.96 9.08
C GLN A 17 1.89 6.97 8.51
N LEU A 18 1.81 6.71 7.21
CA LEU A 18 2.84 6.04 6.42
C LEU A 18 3.62 7.09 5.63
N ASN A 19 4.84 7.40 6.08
CA ASN A 19 5.68 8.42 5.46
C ASN A 19 6.70 7.76 4.53
N THR A 20 6.59 8.02 3.23
CA THR A 20 7.55 7.56 2.21
C THR A 20 7.73 8.60 1.12
N LEU A 21 8.88 8.59 0.47
CA LEU A 21 9.16 9.43 -0.70
C LEU A 21 8.89 8.62 -1.96
N VAL A 22 8.17 9.23 -2.90
CA VAL A 22 7.88 8.67 -4.22
C VAL A 22 8.16 9.73 -5.29
N PRO A 23 8.50 9.35 -6.52
CA PRO A 23 8.50 10.26 -7.65
C PRO A 23 7.18 11.02 -7.78
N GLN A 24 7.24 12.27 -8.25
CA GLN A 24 6.07 13.14 -8.36
C GLN A 24 5.02 12.55 -9.32
N GLU A 25 5.46 11.96 -10.44
CA GLU A 25 4.58 11.30 -11.41
C GLU A 25 3.75 10.15 -10.82
N ASP A 26 4.36 9.32 -9.97
CA ASP A 26 3.67 8.18 -9.33
C ASP A 26 2.62 8.66 -8.31
N LYS A 27 2.93 9.73 -7.58
CA LYS A 27 2.00 10.38 -6.66
C LYS A 27 0.79 10.93 -7.41
N ASP A 28 1.03 11.63 -8.52
CA ASP A 28 -0.03 12.22 -9.34
C ASP A 28 -0.88 11.13 -10.00
N PHE A 29 -0.24 10.06 -10.48
CA PHE A 29 -0.94 8.87 -10.98
C PHE A 29 -1.87 8.30 -9.91
N PHE A 30 -1.38 8.03 -8.70
CA PHE A 30 -2.19 7.47 -7.62
C PHE A 30 -3.36 8.39 -7.23
N PHE A 31 -3.15 9.71 -7.21
CA PHE A 31 -4.22 10.67 -6.94
C PHE A 31 -5.29 10.64 -8.04
N SER A 32 -4.90 10.51 -9.31
CA SER A 32 -5.84 10.36 -10.42
C SER A 32 -6.66 9.06 -10.32
N VAL A 33 -6.06 7.97 -9.83
CA VAL A 33 -6.75 6.70 -9.58
C VAL A 33 -7.79 6.89 -8.47
N ALA A 34 -7.40 7.49 -7.34
CA ALA A 34 -8.32 7.75 -6.23
C ALA A 34 -9.52 8.63 -6.63
N ASP A 35 -9.28 9.64 -7.48
CA ASP A 35 -10.33 10.51 -8.04
C ASP A 35 -11.31 9.73 -8.93
N ARG A 36 -10.80 8.90 -9.85
CA ARG A 36 -11.62 8.02 -10.70
C ARG A 36 -12.44 7.00 -9.89
N MET A 37 -11.89 6.52 -8.77
CA MET A 37 -12.61 5.65 -7.83
C MET A 37 -13.69 6.39 -7.04
N GLY A 38 -13.71 7.73 -7.05
CA GLY A 38 -14.68 8.54 -6.31
C GLY A 38 -14.48 8.54 -4.79
N VAL A 39 -13.27 8.22 -4.31
CA VAL A 39 -12.95 8.04 -2.88
C VAL A 39 -11.81 8.96 -2.42
N SER A 40 -11.52 8.97 -1.12
CA SER A 40 -10.35 9.68 -0.59
C SER A 40 -9.05 8.99 -0.99
N THR A 41 -7.94 9.74 -1.09
CA THR A 41 -6.62 9.13 -1.30
C THR A 41 -6.28 8.12 -0.21
N GLY A 42 -6.61 8.43 1.05
CA GLY A 42 -6.47 7.48 2.15
C GLY A 42 -7.32 6.22 1.96
N GLU A 43 -8.54 6.36 1.42
CA GLU A 43 -9.38 5.20 1.09
C GLU A 43 -8.85 4.35 -0.04
N ALA A 44 -8.36 4.98 -1.10
CA ALA A 44 -7.70 4.26 -2.18
C ALA A 44 -6.49 3.50 -1.63
N MET A 45 -5.72 4.10 -0.72
CA MET A 45 -4.55 3.48 -0.09
C MET A 45 -4.93 2.29 0.79
N GLU A 46 -5.97 2.44 1.63
CA GLU A 46 -6.48 1.32 2.45
C GLU A 46 -6.93 0.13 1.58
N ARG A 47 -7.62 0.40 0.46
CA ARG A 47 -8.04 -0.64 -0.48
C ARG A 47 -6.84 -1.29 -1.19
N LEU A 48 -5.85 -0.50 -1.60
CA LEU A 48 -4.62 -1.01 -2.20
C LEU A 48 -3.87 -1.93 -1.23
N ILE A 49 -3.70 -1.52 0.03
CA ILE A 49 -3.07 -2.33 1.07
C ILE A 49 -3.88 -3.62 1.35
N SER A 50 -5.21 -3.54 1.36
CA SER A 50 -6.06 -4.72 1.52
C SER A 50 -5.85 -5.72 0.38
N HIS A 51 -5.83 -5.23 -0.87
CA HIS A 51 -5.58 -6.08 -2.03
C HIS A 51 -4.17 -6.69 -1.99
N LEU A 52 -3.16 -5.91 -1.60
CA LEU A 52 -1.79 -6.40 -1.44
C LEU A 52 -1.70 -7.57 -0.45
N ARG A 53 -2.47 -7.52 0.65
CA ARG A 53 -2.52 -8.62 1.64
C ARG A 53 -3.11 -9.91 1.07
N GLU A 54 -4.08 -9.80 0.16
CA GLU A 54 -4.67 -10.96 -0.52
C GLU A 54 -3.68 -11.58 -1.53
N GLU A 55 -2.82 -10.77 -2.13
CA GLU A 55 -1.79 -11.21 -3.08
C GLU A 55 -0.46 -11.61 -2.42
N THR A 56 -0.37 -11.54 -1.09
CA THR A 56 0.86 -11.89 -0.36
C THR A 56 0.97 -13.43 -0.25
N ALA A 57 2.09 -13.98 -0.70
CA ALA A 57 2.42 -15.39 -0.55
C ALA A 57 2.88 -15.72 0.90
N PRO A 58 3.04 -17.01 1.27
CA PRO A 58 3.43 -17.40 2.63
C PRO A 58 4.77 -16.84 3.11
N ASP A 59 5.62 -16.38 2.20
CA ASP A 59 6.91 -15.74 2.48
C ASP A 59 6.79 -14.26 2.88
N GLY A 60 5.57 -13.70 2.88
CA GLY A 60 5.32 -12.31 3.24
C GLY A 60 5.54 -11.31 2.11
N LEU A 61 5.76 -11.78 0.88
CA LEU A 61 5.95 -10.94 -0.29
C LEU A 61 4.78 -11.09 -1.28
N PRO A 62 4.45 -10.04 -2.05
CA PRO A 62 3.47 -10.16 -3.12
C PRO A 62 3.87 -11.22 -4.14
N THR A 63 2.89 -11.90 -4.73
CA THR A 63 3.14 -12.95 -5.74
C THR A 63 3.94 -12.46 -6.94
N TRP A 64 3.76 -11.20 -7.33
CA TRP A 64 4.46 -10.56 -8.45
C TRP A 64 5.84 -9.99 -8.10
N PHE A 65 6.29 -10.07 -6.84
CA PHE A 65 7.62 -9.60 -6.46
C PHE A 65 8.70 -10.57 -6.95
N ASP A 66 9.72 -10.04 -7.65
CA ASP A 66 10.84 -10.83 -8.13
C ASP A 66 11.78 -11.21 -6.96
N ARG A 67 11.80 -12.50 -6.64
CA ARG A 67 12.59 -13.04 -5.53
C ARG A 67 14.08 -13.13 -5.86
N SER A 68 14.46 -13.07 -7.14
CA SER A 68 15.87 -13.05 -7.54
C SER A 68 16.57 -11.77 -7.11
N GLU A 69 15.81 -10.70 -6.86
CA GLU A 69 16.31 -9.43 -6.35
C GLU A 69 16.41 -9.40 -4.81
N LEU A 70 15.95 -10.45 -4.11
CA LEU A 70 16.13 -10.53 -2.67
C LEU A 70 17.63 -10.67 -2.38
N PRO A 71 18.18 -9.85 -1.46
CA PRO A 71 19.51 -10.10 -0.95
C PRO A 71 19.56 -11.53 -0.42
N GLU A 72 20.55 -12.33 -0.83
CA GLU A 72 20.83 -13.59 -0.14
C GLU A 72 20.92 -13.27 1.34
N ALA A 73 20.11 -13.96 2.16
CA ALA A 73 20.05 -13.73 3.59
C ALA A 73 21.48 -13.57 4.12
N LEU A 74 21.80 -12.40 4.70
CA LEU A 74 23.07 -12.22 5.40
C LEU A 74 23.24 -13.44 6.31
N PRO A 75 24.38 -14.16 6.26
CA PRO A 75 24.58 -15.29 7.13
C PRO A 75 24.39 -14.78 8.54
N ILE A 76 23.29 -15.15 9.18
CA ILE A 76 23.08 -14.92 10.60
C ILE A 76 24.20 -15.73 11.23
N ALA A 77 25.30 -15.06 11.54
CA ALA A 77 26.38 -15.64 12.31
C ALA A 77 25.69 -16.18 13.56
N LYS A 78 25.67 -17.51 13.69
CA LYS A 78 25.37 -18.15 14.96
C LYS A 78 26.39 -17.60 15.94
N ALA A 79 26.01 -16.58 16.71
CA ALA A 79 26.69 -16.28 17.94
C ALA A 79 26.49 -17.50 18.83
N SER A 80 27.61 -18.17 19.11
CA SER A 80 27.73 -19.28 20.06
C SER A 80 27.35 -18.86 21.47
#